data_AF-A0A7W6DPG1-F1
#
_entry.id   AF-A0A7W6DPG1-F1
#
_cell.length_a   1.000
_cell.length_b   1.000
_cell.length_c   1.000
_cell.angle_alpha   90.00
_cell.angle_beta   90.00
_cell.angle_gamma   90.00
#
_symmetry.space_group_name_H-M   'P 1'
#
loop_
_entity.id
_entity.type
_entity.pdbx_description
1 polymer ?
#
loop_
_entity_poly.entity_id
_entity_poly.type
_entity_poly.pdbx_seq_one_letter_code
_entity_poly.pdbx_strand_id
1 'polypeptide(L)'
;MNMSAEWSLAMVFVFAVTLASGWQRAKIRRAVRNLSTAAQRQLGEAPTYAPPTGDALTPELADYAAVHRRVGWIVKGVWVLALLWLAYVAWLILGGI
;
A
#
# COMPACT_ATOMS: atom_id res chain seq x y z
N MET A 1 -17.15 -27.40 -5.67
CA MET A 1 -15.95 -27.10 -4.84
C MET A 1 -16.45 -26.58 -3.51
N ASN A 2 -16.40 -27.39 -2.45
CA ASN A 2 -16.64 -26.87 -1.10
C ASN A 2 -15.47 -25.95 -0.76
N MET A 3 -15.68 -24.64 -0.79
CA MET A 3 -14.71 -23.70 -0.22
C MET A 3 -14.66 -23.99 1.27
N SER A 4 -13.64 -24.73 1.72
CA SER A 4 -13.40 -24.93 3.15
C SER A 4 -13.19 -23.56 3.79
N ALA A 5 -13.60 -23.41 5.06
CA ALA A 5 -13.46 -22.16 5.81
C ALA A 5 -12.01 -21.64 5.85
N GLU A 6 -11.03 -22.51 5.61
CA GLU A 6 -9.62 -22.16 5.47
C GLU A 6 -9.37 -21.24 4.25
N TRP A 7 -10.04 -21.50 3.13
CA TRP A 7 -9.93 -20.68 1.92
C TRP A 7 -10.52 -19.29 2.10
N SER A 8 -11.62 -19.14 2.86
CA SER A 8 -12.18 -17.82 3.15
C SER A 8 -11.29 -17.01 4.11
N LEU A 9 -10.63 -17.66 5.07
CA LEU A 9 -9.66 -17.00 5.96
C LEU A 9 -8.41 -16.53 5.22
N ALA A 10 -7.91 -17.32 4.27
CA ALA A 10 -6.80 -16.94 3.39
C ALA A 10 -7.19 -15.80 2.44
N MET A 11 -8.44 -15.77 1.96
CA MET A 11 -8.96 -14.69 1.12
C MET A 11 -8.93 -13.34 1.85
N VAL A 12 -9.17 -13.28 3.16
CA VAL A 12 -9.09 -12.03 3.94
C VAL A 12 -7.71 -11.38 3.82
N PHE A 13 -6.63 -12.18 3.86
CA PHE A 13 -5.27 -11.68 3.67
C PHE A 13 -5.09 -11.07 2.27
N VAL A 14 -5.50 -11.80 1.22
CA VAL A 14 -5.37 -11.35 -0.16
C VAL A 14 -6.17 -10.07 -0.40
N PHE A 15 -7.40 -9.99 0.13
CA PHE A 15 -8.23 -8.80 0.03
C PHE A 15 -7.60 -7.62 0.75
N ALA A 16 -7.13 -7.79 1.98
CA ALA A 16 -6.50 -6.72 2.76
C ALA A 16 -5.29 -6.12 2.03
N VAL A 17 -4.38 -6.96 1.52
CA VAL A 17 -3.19 -6.52 0.79
C VAL A 17 -3.54 -5.87 -0.55
N THR A 18 -4.49 -6.44 -1.29
CA THR A 18 -4.89 -5.93 -2.62
C THR A 18 -5.63 -4.59 -2.49
N LEU A 19 -6.56 -4.47 -1.54
CA LEU A 19 -7.27 -3.22 -1.24
C LEU A 19 -6.31 -2.13 -0.76
N ALA A 20 -5.38 -2.45 0.13
CA ALA A 20 -4.39 -1.50 0.61
C ALA A 20 -3.47 -1.00 -0.53
N SER A 21 -3.03 -1.91 -1.40
CA SER A 21 -2.20 -1.57 -2.56
C SER A 21 -2.95 -0.73 -3.58
N GLY A 22 -4.22 -1.07 -3.87
CA GLY A 22 -5.10 -0.30 -4.75
C GLY A 22 -5.39 1.09 -4.19
N TRP A 23 -5.66 1.19 -2.88
CA TRP A 23 -5.87 2.45 -2.19
C TRP A 23 -4.63 3.34 -2.20
N GLN A 24 -3.44 2.77 -1.96
CA GLN A 24 -2.17 3.48 -2.07
C GLN A 24 -2.00 4.07 -3.47
N ARG A 25 -2.18 3.26 -4.52
CA ARG A 25 -2.07 3.71 -5.91
C ARG A 25 -3.07 4.81 -6.23
N ALA A 26 -4.31 4.72 -5.76
CA ALA A 26 -5.31 5.76 -5.95
C ALA A 26 -4.94 7.06 -5.23
N LYS A 27 -4.43 6.98 -4.00
CA LYS A 27 -4.03 8.14 -3.20
C LYS A 27 -2.83 8.86 -3.82
N ILE A 28 -1.80 8.09 -4.21
CA ILE A 28 -0.60 8.63 -4.88
C ILE A 28 -0.99 9.28 -6.20
N ARG A 29 -1.81 8.62 -7.03
CA ARG A 29 -2.27 9.18 -8.31
C ARG A 29 -3.04 10.49 -8.12
N ARG A 30 -3.89 10.59 -7.10
CA ARG A 30 -4.58 11.84 -6.76
C ARG A 30 -3.59 12.94 -6.35
N ALA A 31 -2.59 12.61 -5.54
CA ALA A 31 -1.55 13.56 -5.15
C ALA A 31 -0.74 14.05 -6.36
N VAL A 32 -0.36 13.16 -7.29
CA VAL A 32 0.37 13.53 -8.52
C VAL A 32 -0.47 14.45 -9.42
N ARG A 33 -1.77 14.17 -9.60
CA ARG A 33 -2.64 15.03 -10.43
C ARG A 33 -2.79 16.45 -9.89
N ASN A 34 -2.58 16.64 -8.59
CA ASN A 34 -2.65 17.97 -7.98
C ASN A 34 -1.34 18.75 -8.16
N LEU A 35 -0.27 18.11 -8.64
CA LEU A 35 1.01 18.76 -8.91
C LEU A 35 1.01 19.46 -10.26
N SER A 36 1.81 20.52 -10.35
CA SER A 36 2.17 21.18 -11.60
C SER A 36 2.80 20.21 -12.62
N THR A 37 2.63 20.49 -13.92
CA THR A 37 3.19 19.64 -14.99
C THR A 37 4.72 19.55 -14.92
N ALA A 38 5.39 20.58 -14.41
CA ALA A 38 6.83 20.59 -14.17
C ALA A 38 7.24 19.60 -13.07
N ALA A 39 6.52 19.57 -11.95
CA ALA A 39 6.75 18.63 -10.85
C ALA A 39 6.40 17.18 -11.24
N GLN A 40 5.35 16.96 -12.04
CA GLN A 40 4.99 15.63 -12.53
C GLN A 40 6.10 14.99 -13.38
N ARG A 41 6.80 15.77 -14.22
CA ARG A 41 7.92 15.28 -15.03
C ARG A 41 9.08 14.74 -14.20
N GLN A 42 9.22 15.19 -12.96
CA GLN A 42 10.30 14.75 -12.06
C GLN A 42 10.00 13.43 -11.33
N LEU A 43 8.74 12.99 -11.31
CA LEU A 43 8.29 11.81 -10.55
C LEU A 43 8.33 10.49 -11.34
N GLY A 44 8.62 10.56 -12.64
CA GLY A 44 8.61 9.41 -13.56
C GLY A 44 7.20 8.99 -14.00
N GLU A 45 7.09 7.83 -14.66
CA GLU A 45 5.82 7.32 -15.19
C GLU A 45 4.96 6.60 -14.14
N ALA A 46 3.65 6.66 -14.34
CA ALA A 46 2.71 5.78 -13.66
C ALA A 46 3.06 4.31 -13.99
N PRO A 47 2.91 3.33 -13.07
CA PRO A 47 2.21 3.38 -11.79
C PRO A 47 3.11 3.53 -10.56
N THR A 48 4.43 3.65 -10.76
CA THR A 48 5.42 3.45 -9.70
C THR A 48 5.87 4.76 -9.03
N TYR A 49 5.56 5.92 -9.62
CA TYR A 49 5.89 7.29 -9.17
C TYR A 49 6.91 7.34 -8.03
N ALA A 50 8.16 7.59 -8.38
CA ALA A 50 9.24 7.54 -7.40
C ALA A 50 9.11 8.69 -6.39
N PRO A 51 9.44 8.47 -5.10
CA PRO A 51 9.58 9.57 -4.17
C PRO A 51 10.70 10.51 -4.68
N PRO A 52 10.48 11.84 -4.68
CA PRO A 52 11.52 12.77 -5.10
C PRO A 52 12.76 12.58 -4.19
N THR A 53 13.93 12.49 -4.81
CA THR A 53 15.22 12.23 -4.14
C THR A 53 16.14 13.43 -4.32
N GLY A 54 16.78 13.91 -3.25
CA GLY A 54 17.80 14.96 -3.31
C GLY A 54 17.27 16.38 -3.57
N ASP A 55 18.06 17.18 -4.30
CA ASP A 55 17.93 18.63 -4.54
C ASP A 55 16.64 19.11 -5.24
N ALA A 56 15.71 18.19 -5.55
CA ALA A 56 14.40 18.46 -6.14
C ALA A 56 13.29 18.76 -5.10
N LEU A 57 13.63 19.16 -3.87
CA LEU A 57 12.65 19.50 -2.83
C LEU A 57 12.06 20.90 -3.05
N THR A 58 11.31 21.08 -4.14
CA THR A 58 10.37 22.20 -4.19
C THR A 58 9.29 22.00 -3.10
N PRO A 59 8.67 23.06 -2.56
CA PRO A 59 7.63 22.93 -1.54
C PRO A 59 6.50 21.98 -1.96
N GLU A 60 6.13 22.01 -3.24
CA GLU A 60 5.11 21.14 -3.85
C GLU A 60 5.50 19.64 -3.81
N LEU A 61 6.78 19.34 -4.10
CA LEU A 61 7.32 17.97 -4.06
C LEU A 61 7.54 17.47 -2.63
N ALA A 62 7.81 18.38 -1.69
CA ALA A 62 7.90 18.05 -0.26
C ALA A 62 6.56 17.56 0.30
N ASP A 63 5.45 18.24 -0.02
CA ASP A 63 4.10 17.83 0.37
C ASP A 63 3.73 16.47 -0.23
N TYR A 64 4.05 16.26 -1.51
CA TYR A 64 3.87 14.95 -2.16
C TYR A 64 4.68 13.86 -1.46
N ALA A 65 5.96 14.11 -1.14
CA ALA A 65 6.82 13.14 -0.48
C ALA A 65 6.30 12.76 0.92
N ALA A 66 5.75 13.72 1.67
CA ALA A 66 5.12 13.48 2.96
C ALA A 66 3.91 12.55 2.83
N VAL A 67 3.05 12.78 1.83
CA VAL A 67 1.90 11.90 1.53
C VAL A 67 2.38 10.51 1.13
N HIS A 68 3.39 10.42 0.26
CA HIS A 68 3.93 9.14 -0.20
C HIS A 68 4.48 8.31 0.97
N ARG A 69 5.25 8.93 1.87
CA ARG A 69 5.76 8.28 3.09
C ARG A 69 4.63 7.83 4.01
N ARG A 70 3.65 8.70 4.29
CA ARG A 70 2.53 8.39 5.19
C ARG A 70 1.71 7.21 4.69
N VAL A 71 1.40 7.18 3.39
CA VAL A 71 0.67 6.07 2.78
C VAL A 71 1.51 4.79 2.81
N GLY A 72 2.81 4.88 2.56
CA GLY A 72 3.73 3.74 2.68
C GLY A 72 3.76 3.14 4.09
N TRP A 73 3.76 3.96 5.14
CA TRP A 73 3.66 3.50 6.52
C TRP A 73 2.33 2.79 6.81
N ILE A 74 1.22 3.32 6.30
CA ILE A 74 -0.11 2.68 6.47
C ILE A 74 -0.13 1.31 5.78
N VAL A 75 0.38 1.21 4.55
CA VAL A 75 0.41 -0.07 3.81
C VAL A 75 1.34 -1.07 4.49
N LYS A 76 2.49 -0.63 5.01
CA LYS A 76 3.35 -1.48 5.84
C LYS A 76 2.62 -1.97 7.09
N GLY A 77 1.86 -1.11 7.75
CA GLY A 77 1.02 -1.48 8.89
C GLY A 77 -0.03 -2.53 8.54
N VAL A 78 -0.70 -2.38 7.39
CA VAL A 78 -1.63 -3.40 6.88
C VAL A 78 -0.92 -4.71 6.57
N TRP A 79 0.28 -4.67 5.99
CA TRP A 79 1.09 -5.87 5.77
C TRP A 79 1.45 -6.60 7.06
N VAL A 80 1.87 -5.87 8.10
CA VAL A 80 2.15 -6.45 9.42
C VAL A 80 0.89 -7.08 10.00
N LEU A 81 -0.25 -6.38 9.95
CA LEU A 81 -1.52 -6.90 10.44
C LEU A 81 -1.97 -8.14 9.65
N ALA A 82 -1.79 -8.13 8.34
CA ALA A 82 -2.12 -9.25 7.47
C ALA A 82 -1.22 -10.46 7.76
N LEU A 83 0.07 -10.26 8.03
CA LEU A 83 0.98 -11.31 8.48
C LEU A 83 0.59 -11.88 9.84
N LEU A 84 0.23 -11.02 10.81
CA LEU A 84 -0.27 -11.45 12.11
C LEU A 84 -1.55 -12.28 11.97
N TRP A 85 -2.46 -11.86 11.10
CA TRP A 85 -3.66 -12.62 10.77
C TRP A 85 -3.33 -13.99 10.18
N LEU A 86 -2.39 -14.04 9.23
CA LEU A 86 -1.99 -15.29 8.59
C LEU A 86 -1.34 -16.24 9.61
N ALA A 87 -0.50 -15.72 10.52
CA ALA A 87 0.06 -16.50 11.62
C ALA A 87 -1.02 -17.05 12.56
N TYR A 88 -2.04 -16.24 12.88
CA TYR A 88 -3.18 -16.67 13.69
C TYR A 88 -4.00 -17.78 13.00
N VAL A 89 -4.28 -17.63 11.70
CA VAL A 89 -4.98 -18.64 10.90
C VAL A 89 -4.17 -19.93 10.83
N ALA A 90 -2.86 -19.85 10.63
CA ALA A 90 -1.98 -21.02 10.62
C ALA A 90 -1.99 -21.74 11.98
N TRP A 91 -1.98 -20.99 13.08
CA TRP A 91 -2.10 -21.55 14.43
C TRP A 91 -3.44 -22.25 14.67
N LEU A 92 -4.54 -21.68 14.18
CA LEU A 92 -5.87 -22.31 14.21
C LEU A 92 -5.92 -23.64 13.45
N ILE A 93 -5.32 -23.69 12.25
CA ILE A 93 -5.30 -24.90 11.41
C ILE A 93 -4.43 -26.00 12.02
N LEU A 94 -3.34 -25.63 12.71
CA LEU A 94 -2.44 -26.58 13.38
C LEU A 94 -3.03 -27.22 14.65
N GLY A 95 -4.30 -26.98 14.97
CA GLY A 95 -4.93 -27.54 16.15
C GLY A 95 -4.52 -26.82 17.44
N GLY A 96 -4.32 -25.50 17.37
CA GLY A 96 -4.15 -24.65 18.56
C GLY A 96 -5.38 -24.56 19.48
N ILE A 97 -6.36 -25.45 19.31
CA ILE A 97 -7.55 -25.61 20.16
C ILE A 97 -7.49 -26.99 20.79
#